data_AF-A0A9W2XGP8-F1
#
_entry.id   AF-A0A9W2XGP8-F1
#
_cell.length_a   1.000
_cell.length_b   1.000
_cell.length_c   1.000
_cell.angle_alpha   90.00
_cell.angle_beta   90.00
_cell.angle_gamma   90.00
#
_symmetry.space_group_name_H-M   'P 1'
#
loop_
_entity.id
_entity.type
_entity.pdbx_description
1 polymer ?
#
loop_
_entity_poly.entity_id
_entity_poly.type
_entity_poly.pdbx_seq_one_letter_code
_entity_poly.pdbx_strand_id
1 'polypeptide(L)'
;MVFTAYLLAGLLTYGGTVGASRRTVPPCDQHAFYSNIDICLSDFNRSLESSGHEQSCPWPAVKSSYNRLKACVDHWAISFWCKGHKYLVDDVFLGVHQKYFSVCDYNRDPPLTTLLTLILPGVIATFLIPFLCLCIVNVET
;
A
#
# COMPACT_ATOMS: atom_id res chain seq x y z
N MET A 1 -50.05 35.97 -24.34
CA MET A 1 -48.88 36.14 -23.43
C MET A 1 -49.03 35.40 -22.09
N VAL A 2 -49.96 34.43 -21.95
CA VAL A 2 -50.24 33.74 -20.67
C VAL A 2 -49.81 32.27 -20.68
N PHE A 3 -49.64 31.67 -21.86
CA PHE A 3 -49.32 30.24 -22.02
C PHE A 3 -47.84 29.88 -21.77
N THR A 4 -46.92 30.82 -21.93
CA THR A 4 -45.48 30.60 -21.71
C THR A 4 -45.10 30.60 -20.22
N ALA A 5 -45.89 31.26 -19.37
CA ALA A 5 -45.65 31.30 -17.93
C ALA A 5 -45.99 29.98 -17.22
N TYR A 6 -47.02 29.26 -17.69
CA TYR A 6 -47.43 27.99 -17.08
C TYR A 6 -46.46 26.83 -17.35
N LEU A 7 -45.79 26.82 -18.52
CA LEU A 7 -44.83 25.77 -18.86
C LEU A 7 -43.53 25.85 -18.03
N LEU A 8 -43.11 27.06 -17.63
CA LEU A 8 -41.95 27.25 -16.75
C LEU A 8 -42.26 26.89 -15.29
N ALA A 9 -43.52 27.05 -14.85
CA ALA A 9 -43.96 26.66 -13.51
C ALA A 9 -44.07 25.13 -13.32
N GLY A 10 -44.38 24.39 -14.39
CA GLY A 10 -44.44 22.92 -14.36
C GLY A 10 -43.07 22.24 -14.23
N LEU A 11 -42.00 22.85 -14.77
CA LEU A 11 -40.65 22.29 -14.72
C LEU A 11 -39.98 22.43 -13.33
N LEU A 12 -40.41 23.40 -12.52
CA LEU A 12 -39.87 23.60 -11.16
C LEU A 12 -40.56 22.72 -10.10
N THR A 13 -41.70 22.11 -10.41
CA THR A 13 -42.48 21.29 -9.46
C THR A 13 -42.27 19.78 -9.64
N TYR A 14 -41.66 19.35 -10.75
CA TYR A 14 -41.24 17.96 -10.99
C TYR A 14 -39.75 17.72 -10.66
N GLY A 15 -39.11 18.65 -9.94
CA GLY A 15 -37.82 18.41 -9.30
C GLY A 15 -38.08 17.82 -7.93
N GLY A 16 -38.31 16.50 -7.86
CA GLY A 16 -38.42 15.80 -6.59
C GLY A 16 -37.26 16.20 -5.68
N THR A 17 -37.58 16.61 -4.45
CA THR A 17 -36.59 16.83 -3.42
C THR A 17 -35.95 15.48 -3.10
N VAL A 18 -34.91 15.12 -3.84
CA VAL A 18 -33.97 14.09 -3.40
C VAL A 18 -33.30 14.70 -2.18
N GLY A 19 -33.92 14.49 -1.02
CA GLY A 19 -33.36 14.88 0.26
C GLY A 19 -31.95 14.32 0.30
N ALA A 20 -30.95 15.19 0.25
CA ALA A 20 -29.57 14.80 0.44
C ALA A 20 -29.47 14.30 1.88
N SER A 21 -29.68 13.00 2.08
CA SER A 21 -29.41 12.34 3.34
C SER A 21 -27.90 12.46 3.55
N ARG A 22 -27.52 13.48 4.33
CA ARG A 22 -26.14 13.71 4.74
C ARG A 22 -25.77 12.50 5.60
N ARG A 23 -25.10 11.51 4.99
CA ARG A 23 -24.51 10.38 5.74
C ARG A 23 -23.49 10.98 6.71
N THR A 24 -23.90 11.19 7.96
CA THR A 24 -23.01 11.56 9.03
C THR A 24 -22.25 10.30 9.42
N VAL A 25 -20.98 10.23 9.03
CA VAL A 25 -20.06 9.21 9.51
C VAL A 25 -19.90 9.44 11.02
N PRO A 26 -20.23 8.45 11.88
CA PRO A 26 -20.03 8.61 13.32
C PRO A 26 -18.53 8.79 13.63
N PRO A 27 -18.21 9.45 14.76
CA PRO A 27 -16.82 9.65 15.14
C PRO A 27 -16.12 8.32 15.42
N CYS A 28 -14.81 8.26 15.18
CA CYS A 28 -13.98 7.11 15.53
C CYS A 28 -14.03 6.84 17.03
N ASP A 29 -14.37 5.61 17.42
CA ASP A 29 -14.24 5.14 18.79
C ASP A 29 -12.85 4.53 19.00
N GLN A 30 -11.92 5.40 19.37
CA GLN A 30 -10.53 5.03 19.61
C GLN A 30 -10.38 4.03 20.76
N HIS A 31 -11.20 4.13 21.81
CA HIS A 31 -11.11 3.24 22.96
C HIS A 31 -11.55 1.83 22.59
N ALA A 32 -12.68 1.70 21.90
CA ALA A 32 -13.14 0.41 21.41
C ALA A 32 -12.16 -0.20 20.40
N PHE A 33 -11.55 0.63 19.53
CA PHE A 33 -10.50 0.17 18.63
C PHE A 33 -9.32 -0.45 19.39
N TYR A 34 -8.66 0.29 20.28
CA TYR A 34 -7.47 -0.22 20.99
C TYR A 34 -7.79 -1.43 21.87
N SER A 35 -8.96 -1.46 22.53
CA SER A 35 -9.37 -2.60 23.36
C SER A 35 -9.51 -3.91 22.57
N ASN A 36 -9.70 -3.87 21.26
CA ASN A 36 -9.84 -5.06 20.41
C ASN A 36 -8.57 -5.40 19.63
N ILE A 37 -7.62 -4.48 19.54
CA ILE A 37 -6.35 -4.69 18.83
C ILE A 37 -5.47 -5.72 19.53
N ASP A 38 -5.55 -5.84 20.86
CA ASP A 38 -4.80 -6.83 21.63
C ASP A 38 -5.05 -8.27 21.16
N ILE A 39 -6.28 -8.57 20.71
CA ILE A 39 -6.65 -9.88 20.15
C ILE A 39 -5.85 -10.13 18.86
N CYS A 40 -5.80 -9.15 17.96
CA CYS A 40 -5.05 -9.25 16.72
C CYS A 40 -3.55 -9.41 16.96
N LEU A 41 -3.00 -8.66 17.92
CA LEU A 41 -1.57 -8.70 18.27
C LEU A 41 -1.19 -10.02 18.96
N SER A 42 -2.03 -10.54 19.85
CA SER A 42 -1.83 -11.83 20.53
C SER A 42 -1.74 -12.98 19.52
N ASP A 43 -2.67 -13.02 18.55
CA ASP A 43 -2.67 -14.04 17.50
C ASP A 43 -1.42 -13.96 16.61
N PHE A 44 -0.98 -12.73 16.30
CA PHE A 44 0.24 -12.52 15.51
C PHE A 44 1.50 -12.92 16.29
N ASN A 45 1.60 -12.55 17.56
CA ASN A 45 2.74 -12.90 18.42
C ASN A 45 2.90 -14.42 18.52
N ARG A 46 1.81 -15.14 18.80
CA ARG A 46 1.81 -16.61 18.85
C ARG A 46 2.29 -17.24 17.54
N SER A 47 1.89 -16.66 16.40
CA SER A 47 2.33 -17.16 15.10
C SER A 47 3.82 -16.94 14.87
N LEU A 48 4.39 -15.83 15.32
CA LEU A 48 5.82 -15.56 15.21
C LEU A 48 6.66 -16.43 16.14
N GLU A 49 6.24 -16.59 17.39
CA GLU A 49 6.88 -17.48 18.37
C GLU A 49 6.93 -18.92 17.86
N SER A 50 5.80 -19.43 17.33
CA SER A 50 5.73 -20.80 16.79
C SER A 50 6.63 -21.06 15.57
N SER A 51 7.00 -20.00 14.85
CA SER A 51 7.83 -20.11 13.65
C SER A 51 9.32 -19.88 13.92
N GLY A 52 9.70 -19.57 15.17
CA GLY A 52 11.10 -19.36 15.57
C GLY A 52 11.75 -18.14 14.91
N HIS A 53 10.93 -17.19 14.46
CA HIS A 53 11.36 -16.06 13.64
C HIS A 53 11.61 -14.77 14.44
N GLU A 54 11.58 -14.84 15.77
CA GLU A 54 11.73 -13.69 16.66
C GLU A 54 13.09 -12.96 16.54
N GLN A 55 14.10 -13.61 15.94
CA GLN A 55 15.50 -13.13 15.88
C GLN A 55 16.06 -13.00 14.46
N SER A 56 15.22 -13.06 13.42
CA SER A 56 15.66 -12.95 12.02
C SER A 56 14.79 -11.97 11.25
N CYS A 57 15.07 -11.79 9.96
CA CYS A 57 14.20 -11.07 9.02
C CYS A 57 13.43 -12.08 8.19
N PRO A 58 12.33 -12.63 8.73
CA PRO A 58 11.69 -13.81 8.17
C PRO A 58 10.81 -13.51 6.96
N TRP A 59 10.97 -12.35 6.34
CA TRP A 59 10.26 -12.05 5.11
C TRP A 59 10.84 -12.91 3.98
N PRO A 60 10.04 -13.63 3.16
CA PRO A 60 8.58 -13.58 3.03
C PRO A 60 7.78 -14.63 3.84
N ALA A 61 8.41 -15.46 4.66
CA ALA A 61 7.76 -16.55 5.40
C ALA A 61 6.60 -16.07 6.31
N VAL A 62 6.75 -14.93 6.98
CA VAL A 62 5.71 -14.37 7.88
C VAL A 62 4.62 -13.57 7.17
N LYS A 63 4.68 -13.44 5.84
CA LYS A 63 3.75 -12.62 5.05
C LYS A 63 2.29 -13.03 5.27
N SER A 64 2.01 -14.33 5.37
CA SER A 64 0.65 -14.83 5.61
C SER A 64 0.09 -14.36 6.96
N SER A 65 0.85 -14.53 8.04
CA SER A 65 0.46 -14.10 9.38
C SER A 65 0.35 -12.58 9.50
N TYR A 66 1.24 -11.84 8.84
CA TYR A 66 1.15 -10.38 8.76
C TYR A 66 -0.11 -9.90 8.03
N ASN A 67 -0.49 -10.58 6.93
CA ASN A 67 -1.74 -10.29 6.23
C ASN A 67 -2.98 -10.58 7.09
N ARG A 68 -2.95 -11.64 7.92
CA ARG A 68 -4.01 -11.92 8.89
C ARG A 68 -4.11 -10.83 9.95
N LEU A 69 -2.97 -10.39 10.51
CA LEU A 69 -2.91 -9.25 11.42
C LEU A 69 -3.54 -8.01 10.77
N LYS A 70 -3.15 -7.70 9.52
CA LYS A 70 -3.70 -6.55 8.80
C LYS A 70 -5.20 -6.63 8.59
N ALA A 71 -5.71 -7.78 8.17
CA ALA A 71 -7.15 -7.98 8.03
C ALA A 71 -7.90 -7.81 9.36
N CYS A 72 -7.32 -8.29 10.47
CA CYS A 72 -7.90 -8.14 11.81
C CYS A 72 -7.93 -6.65 12.26
N VAL A 73 -6.83 -5.91 12.08
CA VAL A 73 -6.76 -4.47 12.40
C VAL A 73 -7.74 -3.68 11.52
N ASP A 74 -7.77 -3.97 10.21
CA ASP A 74 -8.70 -3.32 9.27
C ASP A 74 -10.16 -3.58 9.64
N HIS A 75 -10.49 -4.81 10.09
CA HIS A 75 -11.83 -5.14 10.55
C HIS A 75 -12.27 -4.22 11.70
N TRP A 76 -11.45 -4.09 12.74
CA TRP A 76 -11.79 -3.24 13.88
C TRP A 76 -11.77 -1.75 13.54
N ALA A 77 -10.83 -1.31 12.70
CA ALA A 77 -10.80 0.07 12.21
C ALA A 77 -12.06 0.44 11.44
N ILE A 78 -12.64 -0.51 10.68
CA ILE A 78 -13.91 -0.31 9.98
C ILE A 78 -15.08 -0.33 10.97
N SER A 79 -15.15 -1.34 11.84
CA SER A 79 -16.24 -1.53 12.81
C SER A 79 -16.42 -0.32 13.74
N PHE A 80 -15.32 0.34 14.12
CA PHE A 80 -15.32 1.50 15.01
C PHE A 80 -15.09 2.84 14.30
N TRP A 81 -15.22 2.88 12.97
CA TRP A 81 -15.13 4.11 12.17
C TRP A 81 -13.79 4.86 12.28
N CYS A 82 -12.73 4.12 12.54
CA CYS A 82 -11.36 4.62 12.71
C CYS A 82 -10.49 4.43 11.45
N LYS A 83 -11.03 3.86 10.37
CA LYS A 83 -10.29 3.72 9.11
C LYS A 83 -9.92 5.08 8.53
N GLY A 84 -8.61 5.32 8.35
CA GLY A 84 -8.07 6.61 7.90
C GLY A 84 -8.15 7.71 8.97
N HIS A 85 -8.47 7.37 10.22
CA HIS A 85 -8.47 8.34 11.31
C HIS A 85 -7.04 8.55 11.82
N LYS A 86 -6.44 9.67 11.45
CA LYS A 86 -5.08 10.07 11.87
C LYS A 86 -4.08 8.94 11.60
N TYR A 87 -3.37 8.48 12.63
CA TYR A 87 -2.31 7.49 12.58
C TYR A 87 -2.64 6.23 13.42
N LEU A 88 -3.90 6.01 13.82
CA LEU A 88 -4.24 4.91 14.76
C LEU A 88 -3.78 3.54 14.25
N VAL A 89 -4.05 3.25 12.97
CA VAL A 89 -3.64 2.00 12.33
C VAL A 89 -2.13 1.97 12.15
N ASP A 90 -1.53 3.10 11.78
CA ASP A 90 -0.09 3.22 11.55
C ASP A 90 0.70 2.99 12.84
N ASP A 91 0.22 3.48 13.99
CA ASP A 91 0.84 3.29 15.30
C ASP A 91 0.91 1.81 15.69
N VAL A 92 -0.14 1.04 15.37
CA VAL A 92 -0.17 -0.42 15.60
C VAL A 92 0.92 -1.10 14.78
N PHE A 93 1.01 -0.79 13.49
CA PHE A 93 2.03 -1.39 12.62
C PHE A 93 3.43 -0.90 12.96
N LEU A 94 3.59 0.36 13.36
CA LEU A 94 4.88 0.89 13.81
C LEU A 94 5.39 0.12 15.02
N GLY A 95 4.54 -0.16 16.01
CA GLY A 95 4.89 -0.99 17.16
C GLY A 95 5.29 -2.42 16.77
N VAL A 96 4.61 -3.02 15.79
CA VAL A 96 4.95 -4.34 15.25
C VAL A 96 6.31 -4.32 14.55
N HIS A 97 6.58 -3.30 13.72
CA HIS A 97 7.86 -3.13 13.04
C HIS A 97 9.02 -2.91 14.02
N GLN A 98 8.82 -2.09 15.05
CA GLN A 98 9.81 -1.86 16.10
C GLN A 98 10.10 -3.14 16.91
N LYS A 99 9.07 -3.94 17.21
CA LYS A 99 9.22 -5.14 18.03
C LYS A 99 9.89 -6.30 17.30
N TYR A 100 9.46 -6.60 16.06
CA TYR A 100 9.88 -7.83 15.37
C TYR A 100 10.76 -7.60 14.13
N PHE A 101 10.81 -6.38 13.59
CA PHE A 101 11.49 -6.08 12.32
C PHE A 101 12.54 -4.96 12.45
N SER A 102 12.91 -4.56 13.66
CA SER A 102 13.82 -3.41 13.91
C SER A 102 15.23 -3.60 13.36
N VAL A 103 15.68 -4.86 13.25
CA VAL A 103 17.01 -5.21 12.73
C VAL A 103 17.01 -5.54 11.23
N CYS A 104 15.85 -5.43 10.56
CA CYS A 104 15.74 -5.77 9.16
C CYS A 104 16.20 -4.64 8.25
N ASP A 105 17.19 -4.95 7.43
CA ASP A 105 17.69 -3.99 6.44
C ASP A 105 16.64 -3.83 5.34
N TYR A 106 16.38 -2.57 5.00
CA TYR A 106 15.51 -2.22 3.89
C TYR A 106 16.16 -2.71 2.59
N ASN A 107 15.36 -3.25 1.66
CA ASN A 107 15.85 -3.73 0.35
C ASN A 107 16.76 -2.68 -0.29
N ARG A 108 18.07 -2.89 -0.20
CA ARG A 108 19.07 -2.02 -0.81
C ARG A 108 19.20 -2.38 -2.27
N ASP A 109 19.35 -1.35 -3.09
CA ASP A 109 19.83 -1.53 -4.46
C ASP A 109 21.14 -2.33 -4.44
N PRO A 110 21.39 -3.16 -5.46
CA PRO A 110 22.64 -3.90 -5.55
C PRO A 110 23.82 -2.92 -5.47
N PRO A 111 24.95 -3.32 -4.85
CA PRO A 111 26.10 -2.44 -4.72
C PRO A 111 26.54 -1.96 -6.10
N LEU A 112 27.05 -0.72 -6.17
CA LEU A 112 27.44 -0.06 -7.40
C LEU A 112 28.32 -0.95 -8.29
N THR A 113 29.21 -1.73 -7.70
CA THR A 113 30.06 -2.69 -8.40
C THR A 113 29.27 -3.73 -9.20
N THR A 114 28.23 -4.32 -8.61
CA THR A 114 27.36 -5.28 -9.29
C THR A 114 26.56 -4.60 -10.40
N LEU A 115 26.05 -3.40 -10.13
CA LEU A 115 25.32 -2.60 -11.11
C LEU A 115 26.20 -2.27 -12.33
N LEU A 116 27.43 -1.80 -12.10
CA LEU A 116 28.39 -1.49 -13.16
C LEU A 116 28.79 -2.72 -13.95
N THR A 117 28.98 -3.86 -13.28
CA THR A 117 29.32 -5.13 -13.95
C THR A 117 28.22 -5.58 -14.91
N LEU A 118 26.95 -5.28 -14.59
CA LEU A 118 25.81 -5.63 -15.43
C LEU A 118 25.61 -4.66 -16.60
N ILE A 119 25.84 -3.36 -16.39
CA ILE A 119 25.56 -2.30 -17.37
C ILE A 119 26.71 -2.10 -18.35
N LEU A 120 27.96 -2.12 -17.87
CA LEU A 120 29.14 -1.73 -18.64
C LEU A 120 29.36 -2.59 -19.91
N PRO A 121 29.14 -3.93 -19.90
CA PRO A 121 29.25 -4.73 -21.12
C PRO A 121 28.27 -4.31 -22.21
N GLY A 122 27.03 -3.97 -21.83
CA GLY A 122 26.01 -3.49 -22.76
C GLY A 122 26.42 -2.16 -23.40
N VAL A 123 26.90 -1.23 -22.58
CA VAL A 123 27.42 0.07 -23.05
C VAL A 123 28.60 -0.11 -24.00
N ILE A 124 29.58 -0.93 -23.63
CA ILE A 124 30.74 -1.23 -24.48
C ILE A 124 30.29 -1.85 -25.80
N ALA A 125 29.39 -2.84 -25.78
CA ALA A 125 28.87 -3.46 -26.99
C ALA A 125 28.14 -2.45 -27.88
N THR A 126 27.31 -1.57 -27.31
CA THR A 126 26.64 -0.50 -28.07
C THR A 126 27.63 0.42 -28.78
N PHE A 127 28.79 0.71 -28.18
CA PHE A 127 29.83 1.51 -28.83
C PHE A 127 30.66 0.72 -29.84
N LEU A 128 30.92 -0.57 -29.60
CA LEU A 128 31.77 -1.39 -30.46
C LEU A 128 31.05 -1.93 -31.71
N ILE A 129 29.75 -2.25 -31.61
CA ILE A 129 28.98 -2.85 -32.73
C ILE A 129 29.02 -1.98 -34.00
N PRO A 130 28.76 -0.65 -33.96
CA PRO A 130 28.82 0.19 -35.14
C PRO A 130 30.22 0.21 -35.78
N PHE A 131 31.27 0.21 -34.96
CA PHE A 131 32.65 0.20 -35.44
C PHE A 131 32.97 -1.12 -36.15
N LEU A 132 32.59 -2.26 -35.56
CA LEU A 132 32.75 -3.57 -36.18
C LEU A 132 31.98 -3.69 -37.49
N CYS A 133 30.73 -3.20 -37.53
CA CYS A 133 29.93 -3.17 -38.75
C CYS A 133 30.60 -2.34 -39.86
N LEU A 134 31.14 -1.17 -39.53
CA LEU A 134 31.90 -0.35 -40.48
C LEU A 134 33.16 -1.07 -40.97
N CYS A 135 33.92 -1.71 -40.08
CA CYS A 135 35.12 -2.46 -40.48
C CYS A 135 34.80 -3.62 -41.43
N ILE A 136 33.71 -4.35 -41.20
CA ILE A 136 33.31 -5.47 -42.07
C ILE A 136 32.93 -4.95 -43.46
N VAL A 137 32.09 -3.90 -43.53
CA VAL A 137 31.64 -3.32 -44.81
C VAL A 137 32.81 -2.78 -45.63
N ASN A 138 33.81 -2.16 -45.01
CA ASN A 138 34.99 -1.64 -45.71
C ASN A 138 36.02 -2.71 -46.11
N VAL A 139 35.91 -3.93 -45.58
CA VAL A 139 36.78 -5.08 -45.95
C VAL A 139 36.21 -5.86 -47.14
N GLU A 140 34.90 -5.81 -47.37
CA GLU A 140 34.23 -6.47 -48.50
C GLU A 140 34.15 -5.63 -49.80
N THR A 141 34.61 -4.38 -49.77
CA THR A 141 34.75 -3.48 -50.94
C THR A 141 36.20 -3.34 -51.37
#